data_AF-A0A3D8I0M7-F1
#
_entry.id   AF-A0A3D8I0M7-F1
#
_cell.length_a   1.000
_cell.length_b   1.000
_cell.length_c   1.000
_cell.angle_alpha   90.00
_cell.angle_beta   90.00
_cell.angle_gamma   90.00
#
_symmetry.space_group_name_H-M   'P 1'
#
loop_
_entity.id
_entity.type
_entity.pdbx_description
1 polymer ?
#
loop_
_entity_poly.entity_id
_entity_poly.type
_entity_poly.pdbx_seq_one_letter_code
_entity_poly.pdbx_strand_id
1 'polypeptide(L)'
;MNFNHQNNTNKIDSTDNTTQKDYNKKTIYKNITLDDINSITKDSPIALLNALYQCEDCILLNENKEAIVNESFFKYKSSFYLSFISNKDSLSDEYLQARKDL
;
A
#
# COMPACT_ATOMS: atom_id res chain seq x y z
N MET A 1 -0.04 45.86 -44.08
CA MET A 1 -1.31 45.35 -44.62
C MET A 1 -2.19 44.94 -43.46
N ASN A 2 -3.41 45.50 -43.39
CA ASN A 2 -4.70 44.83 -43.10
C ASN A 2 -4.66 43.31 -42.80
N PHE A 3 -5.50 42.69 -41.96
CA PHE A 3 -6.80 43.03 -41.39
C PHE A 3 -7.09 42.10 -40.19
N ASN A 4 -7.90 42.60 -39.27
CA ASN A 4 -8.94 41.95 -38.47
C ASN A 4 -9.30 40.46 -38.73
N HIS A 5 -9.42 39.75 -37.61
CA HIS A 5 -10.65 39.09 -37.10
C HIS A 5 -11.35 38.03 -37.96
N GLN A 6 -11.40 36.80 -37.44
CA GLN A 6 -12.63 36.01 -37.41
C GLN A 6 -12.71 35.16 -36.13
N ASN A 7 -13.68 35.53 -35.29
CA ASN A 7 -14.30 34.72 -34.26
C ASN A 7 -14.91 33.45 -34.88
N ASN A 8 -14.96 32.34 -34.13
CA ASN A 8 -16.27 31.82 -33.68
C ASN A 8 -16.13 30.79 -32.55
N THR A 9 -17.06 30.95 -31.62
CA THR A 9 -17.39 30.20 -30.42
C THR A 9 -17.53 28.69 -30.61
N ASN A 10 -17.05 27.94 -29.61
CA ASN A 10 -17.75 26.75 -29.13
C ASN A 10 -17.75 26.79 -27.60
N LYS A 11 -18.93 27.14 -27.10
CA LYS A 11 -19.37 26.94 -25.73
C LYS A 11 -19.28 25.45 -25.44
N ILE A 12 -18.42 25.05 -24.51
CA ILE A 12 -18.56 23.76 -23.84
C ILE A 12 -18.78 24.09 -22.37
N ASP A 13 -20.04 24.40 -22.05
CA ASP A 13 -20.58 24.02 -20.75
C ASP A 13 -20.62 22.50 -20.75
N SER A 14 -19.59 21.89 -20.16
CA SER A 14 -19.66 20.54 -19.63
C SER A 14 -18.85 20.58 -18.35
N THR A 15 -19.57 20.56 -17.24
CA THR A 15 -19.05 20.42 -15.90
C THR A 15 -18.46 19.03 -15.75
N ASP A 16 -17.31 18.79 -16.39
CA ASP A 16 -16.48 17.65 -16.07
C ASP A 16 -15.68 18.03 -14.83
N ASN A 17 -16.28 17.78 -13.67
CA ASN A 17 -15.59 17.72 -12.39
C ASN A 17 -14.62 16.53 -12.40
N THR A 18 -13.60 16.59 -13.25
CA THR A 18 -12.44 15.72 -13.13
C THR A 18 -11.65 16.29 -11.98
N THR A 19 -11.95 15.81 -10.77
CA THR A 19 -11.15 16.07 -9.58
C THR A 19 -9.71 15.72 -9.96
N GLN A 20 -8.88 16.74 -10.17
CA GLN A 20 -7.44 16.60 -10.02
C GLN A 20 -7.23 16.28 -8.54
N LYS A 21 -7.38 15.00 -8.17
CA LYS A 21 -7.14 14.53 -6.80
C LYS A 21 -5.69 14.85 -6.49
N ASP A 22 -5.49 15.60 -5.41
CA ASP A 22 -4.20 16.09 -4.95
C ASP A 22 -3.14 14.98 -4.91
N TYR A 23 -2.21 15.02 -5.88
CA TYR A 23 -1.15 14.02 -6.08
C TYR A 23 0.03 14.18 -5.10
N ASN A 24 -0.23 14.61 -3.87
CA ASN A 24 0.78 14.72 -2.82
C ASN A 24 0.36 13.95 -1.57
N LYS A 25 -0.07 12.69 -1.72
CA LYS A 25 -0.32 11.83 -0.56
C LYS A 25 1.02 11.53 0.12
N LYS A 26 1.25 12.12 1.29
CA LYS A 26 2.50 11.94 2.03
C LYS A 26 2.62 10.49 2.49
N THR A 27 3.68 9.81 2.05
CA THR A 27 4.08 8.49 2.56
C THR A 27 5.07 8.67 3.69
N ILE A 28 4.87 7.92 4.77
CA ILE A 28 5.75 7.90 5.94
C ILE A 28 6.36 6.50 6.02
N TYR A 29 7.69 6.43 6.13
CA TYR A 29 8.40 5.19 6.43
C TYR A 29 8.44 5.01 7.93
N LYS A 30 7.96 3.86 8.42
CA LYS A 30 8.11 3.45 9.82
C LYS A 30 9.06 2.26 9.86
N ASN A 31 10.24 2.45 10.44
CA ASN A 31 11.18 1.36 10.69
C ASN A 31 10.57 0.34 11.66
N ILE A 32 10.87 -0.93 11.43
CA ILE A 32 10.50 -2.06 12.27
C ILE A 32 11.72 -2.36 13.15
N THR A 33 11.50 -2.38 14.45
CA THR A 33 12.54 -2.75 15.41
C THR A 33 12.63 -4.27 15.56
N LEU A 34 13.73 -4.76 16.15
CA LEU A 34 13.84 -6.18 16.48
C LEU A 34 12.72 -6.64 17.43
N ASP A 35 12.31 -5.78 18.36
CA ASP A 35 11.20 -6.06 19.26
C ASP A 35 9.87 -6.16 18.51
N ASP A 36 9.64 -5.28 17.53
CA ASP A 36 8.47 -5.37 16.64
C ASP A 36 8.48 -6.72 15.92
N ILE A 37 9.61 -7.14 15.32
CA ILE A 37 9.78 -8.43 14.62
C ILE A 37 9.47 -9.60 15.57
N ASN A 38 10.07 -9.60 16.75
CA ASN A 38 9.90 -10.67 17.74
C ASN A 38 8.44 -10.79 18.20
N SER A 39 7.71 -9.68 18.28
CA SER A 39 6.30 -9.63 18.65
C SER A 39 5.32 -10.09 17.56
N ILE A 40 5.77 -10.29 16.31
CA ILE A 40 4.89 -10.69 15.21
C ILE A 40 4.29 -12.08 15.47
N THR A 41 2.97 -12.14 15.35
CA THR A 41 2.14 -13.36 15.36
C THR A 41 1.32 -13.43 14.07
N LYS A 42 0.64 -14.57 13.81
CA LYS A 42 -0.23 -14.71 12.63
C LYS A 42 -1.37 -13.68 12.56
N ASP A 43 -1.75 -13.09 13.70
CA ASP A 43 -2.81 -12.09 13.80
C ASP A 43 -2.32 -10.64 13.70
N SER A 44 -1.01 -10.47 13.52
CA SER A 44 -0.40 -9.16 13.33
C SER A 44 -0.91 -8.47 12.05
N PRO A 45 -0.85 -7.13 11.99
CA PRO A 45 -1.18 -6.38 10.79
C PRO A 45 -0.46 -6.90 9.53
N ILE A 46 -1.18 -6.93 8.41
CA ILE A 46 -0.68 -7.45 7.14
C ILE A 46 0.58 -6.74 6.65
N ALA A 47 0.72 -5.44 6.93
CA ALA A 47 1.95 -4.72 6.61
C ALA A 47 3.18 -5.29 7.35
N LEU A 48 3.03 -5.71 8.61
CA LEU A 48 4.11 -6.32 9.38
C LEU A 48 4.40 -7.76 8.91
N LEU A 49 3.36 -8.55 8.63
CA LEU A 49 3.52 -9.89 8.06
C LEU A 49 4.20 -9.83 6.69
N ASN A 50 3.85 -8.86 5.85
CA ASN A 50 4.48 -8.66 4.55
C ASN A 50 5.93 -8.20 4.67
N ALA A 51 6.24 -7.29 5.61
CA ALA A 51 7.61 -6.89 5.86
C ALA A 51 8.47 -8.07 6.34
N LEU A 52 7.96 -8.88 7.27
CA LEU A 52 8.60 -10.12 7.70
C LEU A 52 8.81 -11.10 6.54
N TYR A 53 7.82 -11.27 5.67
CA TYR A 53 7.93 -12.15 4.50
C TYR A 53 9.02 -11.72 3.52
N GLN A 54 9.13 -10.40 3.28
CA GLN A 54 10.06 -9.79 2.34
C GLN A 54 11.44 -9.48 2.95
N CYS A 55 11.61 -9.69 4.26
CA CYS A 55 12.81 -9.28 5.01
C CYS A 55 13.07 -7.75 4.91
N GLU A 56 12.00 -6.96 4.94
CA GLU A 56 12.06 -5.49 4.90
C GLU A 56 12.17 -4.91 6.32
N ASP A 57 12.95 -3.84 6.47
CA ASP A 57 13.19 -3.17 7.75
C ASP A 57 12.18 -2.05 8.06
N CYS A 58 11.19 -1.84 7.19
CA CYS A 58 10.20 -0.79 7.34
C CYS A 58 8.82 -1.14 6.75
N ILE A 59 7.80 -0.39 7.20
CA ILE A 59 6.47 -0.37 6.58
C ILE A 59 6.12 1.02 6.09
N LEU A 60 5.24 1.07 5.09
CA LEU A 60 4.71 2.31 4.53
C LEU A 60 3.39 2.69 5.21
N LEU A 61 3.33 3.91 5.72
CA LEU A 61 2.15 4.52 6.31
C LEU A 61 1.66 5.71 5.48
N ASN A 62 0.36 5.96 5.50
CA ASN A 62 -0.23 7.18 4.99
C ASN A 62 -0.05 8.35 5.99
N GLU A 63 -0.53 9.54 5.61
CA GLU A 63 -0.47 10.74 6.46
C GLU A 63 -1.20 10.61 7.80
N ASN A 64 -2.20 9.72 7.88
CA ASN A 64 -2.95 9.39 9.10
C ASN A 64 -2.24 8.32 9.96
N LYS A 65 -1.03 7.90 9.57
CA LYS A 65 -0.24 6.82 10.20
C LYS A 65 -0.89 5.43 10.09
N GLU A 66 -1.78 5.24 9.11
CA GLU A 66 -2.37 3.94 8.82
C GLU A 66 -1.53 3.21 7.76
N ALA A 67 -1.42 1.89 7.86
CA ALA A 67 -0.66 1.10 6.90
C ALA A 67 -1.24 1.20 5.49
N ILE A 68 -0.37 1.48 4.51
CA ILE A 68 -0.76 1.51 3.09
C ILE A 68 -0.98 0.09 2.57
N VAL A 69 -0.10 -0.84 2.97
CA VAL A 69 -0.19 -2.25 2.61
C VAL A 69 -1.23 -2.94 3.49
N ASN A 70 -2.27 -3.49 2.86
CA ASN A 70 -3.33 -4.27 3.50
C ASN A 70 -3.73 -5.46 2.61
N GLU A 71 -4.66 -6.30 3.06
CA GLU A 71 -5.06 -7.54 2.36
C GLU A 71 -5.47 -7.32 0.91
N SER A 72 -6.19 -6.23 0.62
CA SER A 72 -6.69 -5.93 -0.74
C SER A 72 -5.58 -5.63 -1.75
N PHE A 73 -4.36 -5.32 -1.27
CA PHE A 73 -3.20 -5.07 -2.13
C PHE A 73 -2.70 -6.35 -2.81
N PHE A 74 -2.99 -7.52 -2.23
CA PHE A 74 -2.48 -8.79 -2.69
C PHE A 74 -3.50 -9.54 -3.52
N LYS A 75 -3.18 -9.75 -4.80
CA LYS A 75 -3.96 -10.65 -5.66
C LYS A 75 -3.83 -12.09 -5.17
N TYR A 76 -4.88 -12.89 -5.38
CA TYR A 76 -4.96 -14.26 -4.87
C TYR A 76 -3.82 -15.21 -5.31
N LYS A 77 -3.11 -14.88 -6.38
CA LYS A 77 -1.96 -15.65 -6.91
C LYS A 77 -0.61 -15.19 -6.38
N SER A 78 -0.55 -14.10 -5.63
CA SER A 78 0.73 -13.63 -5.09
C SER A 78 1.26 -14.60 -4.05
N SER A 79 2.58 -14.79 -4.01
CA SER A 79 3.23 -15.70 -3.06
C SER A 79 2.92 -15.34 -1.61
N PHE A 80 2.83 -14.04 -1.31
CA PHE A 80 2.41 -13.56 0.01
C PHE A 80 0.97 -13.96 0.33
N TYR A 81 0.02 -13.73 -0.59
CA TYR A 81 -1.38 -14.12 -0.37
C TYR A 81 -1.50 -15.62 -0.06
N LEU A 82 -0.85 -16.46 -0.88
CA LEU A 82 -0.90 -17.91 -0.70
C LEU A 82 -0.23 -18.37 0.60
N SER A 83 0.82 -17.67 1.05
CA SER A 83 1.57 -18.05 2.26
C SER A 83 0.88 -17.54 3.53
N PHE A 84 0.36 -16.31 3.53
CA PHE A 84 -0.08 -15.61 4.74
C PHE A 84 -1.57 -15.30 4.82
N ILE A 85 -2.24 -15.08 3.69
CA ILE A 85 -3.65 -14.66 3.69
C ILE A 85 -4.58 -15.87 3.54
N SER A 86 -4.40 -16.69 2.50
CA SER A 86 -5.28 -17.85 2.27
C SER A 86 -5.13 -18.95 3.31
N ASN A 87 -3.94 -19.06 3.92
CA ASN A 87 -3.60 -20.08 4.89
C ASN A 87 -3.36 -19.50 6.29
N LYS A 88 -3.98 -18.35 6.61
CA LYS A 88 -3.74 -17.63 7.86
C LYS A 88 -3.95 -18.50 9.09
N ASP A 89 -5.00 -19.32 9.10
CA ASP A 89 -5.31 -20.22 10.22
C ASP A 89 -4.26 -21.32 10.41
N SER A 90 -3.61 -21.71 9.32
CA SER A 90 -2.59 -22.76 9.24
C SER A 90 -1.16 -22.23 9.36
N LEU A 91 -0.96 -20.91 9.49
CA LEU A 91 0.36 -20.34 9.78
C LEU A 91 0.82 -20.85 11.15
N SER A 92 1.89 -21.65 11.15
CA SER A 92 2.50 -22.15 12.39
C SER A 92 3.46 -21.12 12.98
N ASP A 93 3.61 -21.18 14.31
CA ASP A 93 4.62 -20.40 15.02
C ASP A 93 6.03 -20.75 14.54
N GLU A 94 6.27 -22.01 14.16
CA GLU A 94 7.55 -22.47 13.59
C GLU A 94 7.88 -21.74 12.29
N TYR A 95 6.91 -21.58 11.38
CA TYR A 95 7.13 -20.86 10.14
C TYR A 95 7.42 -19.37 10.40
N LEU A 96 6.70 -18.75 11.33
CA LEU A 96 6.94 -17.36 11.71
C LEU A 96 8.32 -17.20 12.34
N GLN A 97 8.74 -18.12 13.21
CA GLN A 97 10.07 -18.09 13.81
C GLN A 97 11.17 -18.23 12.76
N ALA A 98 11.03 -19.18 11.83
CA ALA A 98 11.98 -19.36 10.75
C ALA A 98 12.16 -18.09 9.89
N ARG A 99 11.12 -17.25 9.77
CA ARG A 99 11.20 -15.96 9.07
C ARG A 99 11.87 -14.86 9.88
N LYS A 100 11.72 -14.88 11.21
CA LYS A 100 12.38 -13.91 12.11
C LYS A 100 13.89 -14.12 12.16
N ASP A 101 14.35 -15.33 11.87
CA ASP A 101 15.76 -15.74 11.96
C ASP A 101 16.55 -15.55 10.63
N LEU A 102 15.93 -15.03 9.57
CA LEU A 102 16.57 -14.73 8.27
C LEU A 102 17.36 -13.41 8.29
#